data_AF-A0A089WX72-F1
#
_entry.id   AF-A0A089WX72-F1
#
_cell.length_a   1.000
_cell.length_b   1.000
_cell.length_c   1.000
_cell.angle_alpha   90.00
_cell.angle_beta   90.00
_cell.angle_gamma   90.00
#
_symmetry.space_group_name_H-M   'P 1'
#
loop_
_entity.id
_entity.type
_entity.pdbx_description
1 polymer ?
#
loop_
_entity_poly.entity_id
_entity_poly.type
_entity_poly.pdbx_seq_one_letter_code
_entity_poly.pdbx_strand_id
1 'polypeptide(L)' 'VLSGGTTMFTGIADRMSKEITALAPSSMKIKVVAPPERKYSVWIGGSILASLSTFQQ' A
#
# COMPACT_ATOMS: atom_id res chain seq x y z
N VAL A 1 -2.33 0.46 -2.17
CA VAL A 1 -1.01 0.25 -1.53
C VAL A 1 -1.18 -0.89 -0.53
N LEU A 2 -0.25 -1.85 -0.46
CA LEU A 2 -0.27 -2.94 0.51
C LEU A 2 0.59 -2.55 1.72
N SER A 3 0.04 -2.69 2.93
CA SER A 3 0.69 -2.38 4.20
C SER A 3 0.36 -3.42 5.27
N GLY A 4 1.21 -3.51 6.30
CA GLY A 4 1.03 -4.42 7.43
C GLY A 4 1.64 -5.81 7.23
N GLY A 5 1.84 -6.54 8.34
CA GLY A 5 2.58 -7.80 8.37
C GLY A 5 1.98 -8.92 7.50
N THR A 6 0.65 -9.03 7.43
CA THR A 6 -0.04 -10.04 6.62
C THR A 6 0.21 -9.86 5.11
N THR A 7 0.60 -8.67 4.66
CA THR A 7 0.94 -8.44 3.25
C THR A 7 2.36 -8.87 2.89
N MET A 8 3.14 -9.42 3.83
CA MET A 8 4.52 -9.87 3.59
C MET A 8 4.61 -11.27 2.98
N PHE A 9 3.49 -11.99 2.84
CA PHE A 9 3.49 -13.29 2.17
C PHE A 9 4.01 -13.16 0.72
N THR A 10 4.86 -14.10 0.33
CA THR A 10 5.47 -14.10 -1.01
C THR A 10 4.38 -14.27 -2.07
N GLY A 11 4.44 -13.48 -3.15
CA GLY A 11 3.47 -13.51 -4.25
C GLY A 11 2.11 -12.86 -3.98
N ILE A 12 1.85 -12.33 -2.77
CA ILE A 12 0.56 -11.69 -2.47
C ILE A 12 0.31 -10.42 -3.28
N ALA A 13 1.37 -9.66 -3.60
CA ALA A 13 1.29 -8.47 -4.43
C ALA A 13 0.87 -8.80 -5.87
N ASP A 14 1.47 -9.84 -6.45
CA ASP A 14 1.18 -10.30 -7.80
C ASP A 14 -0.23 -10.87 -7.89
N ARG A 15 -0.63 -11.70 -6.92
CA ARG A 15 -2.00 -12.22 -6.83
C ARG A 15 -3.01 -11.09 -6.75
N MET A 16 -2.80 -10.11 -5.87
CA MET A 16 -3.71 -8.97 -5.73
C MET A 16 -3.80 -8.16 -7.03
N SER A 17 -2.67 -7.94 -7.72
CA SER A 17 -2.69 -7.24 -9.01
C SER A 17 -3.53 -8.00 -10.04
N LYS A 18 -3.36 -9.31 -10.14
CA LYS A 18 -4.10 -10.14 -11.10
C LYS A 18 -5.61 -10.13 -10.83
N GLU A 19 -6.01 -10.36 -9.58
CA GLU A 19 -7.43 -10.43 -9.19
C GLU A 19 -8.13 -9.08 -9.40
N ILE A 20 -7.50 -7.97 -9.00
CA ILE A 20 -8.09 -6.64 -9.18
C ILE A 20 -8.16 -6.27 -10.67
N THR A 21 -7.15 -6.61 -11.46
CA THR A 21 -7.18 -6.40 -12.93
C THR A 21 -8.26 -7.22 -13.62
N ALA A 22 -8.57 -8.42 -13.15
CA ALA A 22 -9.65 -9.23 -13.70
C ALA A 22 -11.05 -8.65 -13.39
N LEU A 23 -11.20 -7.95 -12.26
CA LEU A 23 -12.48 -7.39 -11.82
C LEU A 23 -12.74 -5.96 -12.34
N ALA A 24 -11.69 -5.18 -12.57
CA ALA A 24 -11.85 -3.79 -12.96
C ALA A 24 -12.12 -3.62 -14.47
N PRO A 25 -12.85 -2.57 -14.87
CA PRO A 25 -13.00 -2.20 -16.27
C PRO A 25 -11.63 -1.95 -16.94
N SER A 26 -11.51 -2.34 -18.21
CA SER A 26 -10.27 -2.21 -19.00
C SER A 26 -9.80 -0.78 -19.24
N SER A 27 -10.66 0.22 -19.03
CA SER A 27 -10.31 1.64 -19.06
C SER A 27 -9.52 2.11 -17.84
N MET A 28 -9.47 1.32 -16.77
CA MET A 28 -8.84 1.69 -15.51
C MET A 28 -7.43 1.11 -15.38
N LYS A 29 -6.44 1.97 -15.17
CA LYS A 29 -5.06 1.53 -14.90
C LYS A 29 -4.88 1.22 -13.42
N ILE A 30 -4.65 -0.05 -13.10
CA ILE A 30 -4.40 -0.52 -11.73
C ILE A 30 -2.91 -0.57 -11.46
N LYS A 31 -2.49 -0.05 -10.31
CA LYS A 31 -1.11 -0.14 -9.80
C LYS A 31 -1.11 -0.62 -8.36
N VAL A 32 -0.66 -1.84 -8.13
CA VAL A 32 -0.39 -2.36 -6.78
C VAL A 32 1.01 -1.91 -6.36
N VAL A 33 1.12 -1.31 -5.17
CA VAL A 33 2.38 -0.84 -4.60
C VAL A 33 2.61 -1.59 -3.29
N ALA A 34 3.72 -2.30 -3.20
CA ALA A 34 4.07 -3.16 -2.06
C ALA A 34 5.55 -2.97 -1.68
N PRO A 35 5.89 -1.89 -0.96
CA PRO A 35 7.27 -1.61 -0.59
C PRO A 35 7.87 -2.71 0.31
N PRO A 36 9.20 -2.87 0.37
CA PRO A 36 9.85 -3.86 1.23
C PRO A 36 9.56 -3.62 2.74
N GLU A 37 9.57 -2.36 3.16
CA GLU A 37 9.30 -1.91 4.52
C GLU A 37 7.80 -1.84 4.87
N ARG A 38 6.92 -2.42 4.03
CA ARG A 38 5.45 -2.30 4.15
C ARG A 38 4.86 -2.76 5.47
N LYS A 39 5.57 -3.60 6.21
CA LYS A 39 5.24 -3.99 7.59
C LYS A 39 5.15 -2.77 8.53
N TYR A 40 5.97 -1.75 8.28
CA TYR A 40 6.08 -0.55 9.11
C TYR A 40 5.42 0.69 8.49
N SER A 41 4.78 0.57 7.32
CA SER A 41 4.21 1.73 6.61
C SER A 41 3.26 2.57 7.44
N VAL A 42 2.48 1.94 8.34
CA VAL A 42 1.56 2.66 9.24
C VAL A 42 2.34 3.55 10.21
N TRP A 43 3.40 3.01 10.82
CA TRP A 43 4.25 3.76 11.75
C TRP A 43 5.03 4.87 11.04
N ILE A 44 5.61 4.57 9.87
CA ILE A 44 6.30 5.57 9.03
C ILE A 44 5.35 6.70 8.65
N GLY A 45 4.14 6.37 8.19
CA GLY A 45 3.12 7.37 7.85
C GLY A 45 2.71 8.24 9.04
N GLY A 46 2.55 7.63 10.22
CA GLY A 46 2.28 8.36 11.47
C GLY A 46 3.40 9.32 11.86
N SER A 47 4.67 8.87 11.75
CA SER A 47 5.84 9.72 12.01
C SER A 47 5.91 10.92 11.06
N ILE A 48 5.61 10.73 9.77
CA ILE A 48 5.59 11.81 8.78
C ILE A 48 4.46 12.79 9.11
N LEU A 49 3.24 12.28 9.33
CA LEU A 49 2.06 13.08 9.63
C LEU A 49 2.29 13.97 10.86
N ALA A 50 2.84 13.41 11.94
CA ALA A 50 3.12 14.15 13.18
C ALA A 50 4.17 15.26 13.00
N SER A 51 5.00 15.18 11.96
CA SER A 51 6.03 16.16 11.65
C SER A 51 5.55 17.28 10.71
N LEU A 52 4.31 17.22 10.21
CA LEU A 52 3.78 18.24 9.30
C LEU A 52 3.41 19.51 10.09
N SER A 53 3.74 20.68 9.52
CA SER A 53 3.29 21.96 10.08
C SER A 53 1.76 22.08 10.09
N THR A 54 1.07 21.45 9.14
CA THR A 54 -0.40 21.38 9.12
C THR A 54 -0.99 20.52 10.24
N PHE A 55 -0.17 19.70 10.90
CA PHE A 55 -0.56 18.90 12.06
C PHE A 55 -0.36 19.65 13.39
N GLN A 56 0.60 20.60 13.43
CA GLN A 56 0.76 21.53 14.54
C GLN A 56 -0.22 22.69 14.36
N GLN A 57 -1.27 22.71 15.20
CA GLN A 57 -2.21 23.83 15.25
C GLN A 57 -1.63 25.02 16.00
#